data_AF-A0A3D4QEI3-F1
#
_entry.id   AF-A0A3D4QEI3-F1
#
_cell.length_a   1.000
_cell.length_b   1.000
_cell.length_c   1.000
_cell.angle_alpha   90.00
_cell.angle_beta   90.00
_cell.angle_gamma   90.00
#
_symmetry.space_group_name_H-M   'P 1'
#
loop_
_entity.id
_entity.type
_entity.pdbx_description
1 polymer ?
#
loop_
_entity_poly.entity_id
_entity_poly.type
_entity_poly.pdbx_seq_one_letter_code
_entity_poly.pdbx_strand_id
1 'polypeptide(L)'
;MRPTFWQRLDAFARNLTPVALTLVLVILNVVPTHIPGIARVLPVLPLISIFYWSIHRPHLVPAPAVFLIGLFQDGLTGAPMGLHALIFLAVQGVVLFQHKFFMGKSFFVHWLGFGLVGAGAAALSWALLSAFHV
;
A
#
# COMPACT_ATOMS: atom_id res chain seq x y z
N MET A 1 16.53 -24.53 -20.91
CA MET A 1 17.55 -24.73 -19.86
C MET A 1 16.85 -24.68 -18.51
N ARG A 2 16.99 -25.69 -17.63
CA ARG A 2 16.33 -25.68 -16.32
C ARG A 2 17.07 -24.69 -15.40
N PRO A 3 16.38 -23.75 -14.74
CA PRO A 3 17.05 -22.77 -13.89
C PRO A 3 17.70 -23.47 -12.70
N THR A 4 18.96 -23.10 -12.43
CA THR A 4 19.76 -23.58 -11.30
C THR A 4 19.09 -23.20 -9.97
N PHE A 5 19.31 -23.97 -8.90
CA PHE A 5 18.71 -23.71 -7.58
C PHE A 5 18.87 -22.24 -7.13
N TRP A 6 20.06 -21.65 -7.32
CA TRP A 6 20.35 -20.25 -7.03
C TRP A 6 19.52 -19.24 -7.83
N GLN A 7 19.23 -19.54 -9.09
CA GLN A 7 18.38 -18.68 -9.94
C GLN A 7 16.91 -18.73 -9.51
N ARG A 8 16.45 -19.89 -9.02
CA ARG A 8 15.10 -20.01 -8.44
C ARG A 8 14.97 -19.24 -7.13
N LEU A 9 16.00 -19.30 -6.28
CA LEU A 9 16.03 -18.56 -5.02
C LEU A 9 16.04 -17.05 -5.26
N ASP A 10 16.85 -16.57 -6.21
CA ASP A 10 16.89 -15.14 -6.57
C ASP A 10 15.55 -14.65 -7.16
N ALA A 11 14.95 -15.44 -8.07
CA ALA A 11 13.62 -15.14 -8.61
C ALA A 11 12.55 -15.09 -7.51
N PHE A 12 12.60 -16.01 -6.55
CA PHE A 12 11.69 -16.02 -5.42
C PHE A 12 11.88 -14.82 -4.50
N ALA A 13 13.12 -14.47 -4.16
CA ALA A 13 13.45 -13.31 -3.36
C ALA A 13 12.93 -12.02 -4.02
N ARG A 14 13.15 -11.85 -5.32
CA ARG A 14 12.66 -10.71 -6.12
C ARG A 14 11.14 -10.62 -6.18
N ASN A 15 10.44 -11.75 -6.11
CA ASN A 15 8.98 -11.75 -6.11
C ASN A 15 8.41 -11.40 -4.73
N LEU A 16 9.14 -11.70 -3.65
CA LEU A 16 8.75 -11.36 -2.29
C LEU A 16 9.08 -9.92 -1.90
N THR A 17 10.04 -9.26 -2.58
CA THR A 17 10.47 -7.92 -2.19
C THR A 17 9.34 -6.90 -2.04
N PRO A 18 8.31 -6.84 -2.91
CA PRO A 18 7.26 -5.83 -2.75
C PRO A 18 6.41 -6.05 -1.51
N VAL A 19 6.03 -7.30 -1.25
CA VAL A 19 5.23 -7.67 -0.08
C VAL A 19 6.05 -7.45 1.20
N ALA A 20 7.29 -7.94 1.23
CA ALA A 20 8.18 -7.76 2.38
C ALA A 20 8.44 -6.28 2.68
N LEU A 21 8.72 -5.46 1.66
CA LEU A 21 8.92 -4.02 1.82
C LEU A 21 7.64 -3.32 2.31
N THR A 22 6.47 -3.75 1.84
CA THR A 22 5.19 -3.21 2.32
C THR A 22 4.97 -3.56 3.79
N LEU A 23 5.29 -4.78 4.21
CA LEU A 23 5.22 -5.19 5.62
C LEU A 23 6.18 -4.41 6.51
N VAL A 24 7.41 -4.14 6.04
CA VAL A 24 8.35 -3.26 6.75
C VAL A 24 7.74 -1.87 6.94
N LEU A 25 7.10 -1.30 5.90
CA LEU A 25 6.43 0.00 6.01
C LEU A 25 5.21 -0.03 6.94
N VAL A 26 4.48 -1.14 7.02
CA VAL A 26 3.40 -1.34 8.01
C VAL A 26 3.97 -1.26 9.42
N ILE A 27 5.05 -1.99 9.69
CA ILE A 27 5.72 -1.97 11.00
C ILE A 27 6.21 -0.56 11.33
N LEU A 28 6.92 0.09 10.40
CA LEU A 28 7.41 1.46 10.58
C LEU A 28 6.28 2.48 10.81
N ASN A 29 5.09 2.24 10.25
CA ASN A 29 3.96 3.13 10.41
C ASN A 29 3.42 3.17 11.85
N VAL A 30 3.58 2.08 12.61
CA VAL A 30 3.12 1.98 14.01
C VAL A 30 4.24 2.21 15.03
N VAL A 31 5.48 2.48 14.59
CA VAL A 31 6.58 2.78 15.49
C VAL A 31 6.33 4.11 16.22
N PRO A 32 6.38 4.15 17.57
CA PRO A 32 6.17 5.37 18.33
C PRO A 32 7.34 6.34 18.11
N THR A 33 7.07 7.41 17.39
CA THR A 33 8.06 8.46 17.09
C THR A 33 8.29 9.42 18.25
N HIS A 34 7.43 9.41 19.27
CA HIS A 34 7.47 10.30 20.44
C HIS A 34 7.45 11.81 20.11
N ILE A 35 7.14 12.18 18.87
CA ILE A 35 6.99 13.58 18.45
C ILE A 35 5.52 13.98 18.65
N PRO A 36 5.22 15.01 19.46
CA PRO A 36 3.84 15.45 19.68
C PRO A 36 3.13 15.83 18.37
N GLY A 37 1.93 15.29 18.16
CA GLY A 37 1.06 15.66 17.04
C GLY A 37 1.41 15.02 15.69
N ILE A 38 2.58 14.40 15.51
CA ILE A 38 2.99 13.83 14.22
C ILE A 38 2.06 12.71 13.75
N ALA A 39 1.51 11.93 14.67
CA ALA A 39 0.58 10.84 14.39
C ALA A 39 -0.69 11.29 13.65
N ARG A 40 -1.07 12.57 13.76
CA ARG A 40 -2.27 13.13 13.09
C ARG A 40 -2.03 13.46 11.62
N VAL A 41 -0.77 13.66 11.23
CA VAL A 41 -0.37 14.12 9.88
C VAL A 41 0.44 13.06 9.13
N LEU A 42 0.86 12.01 9.83
CA LEU A 42 1.63 10.91 9.27
C LEU A 42 0.84 10.23 8.15
N PRO A 43 1.37 10.18 6.92
CA PRO A 43 0.76 9.40 5.86
C PRO A 43 0.83 7.92 6.21
N VAL A 44 -0.16 7.15 5.77
CA VAL A 44 -0.15 5.69 5.88
C VAL A 44 0.96 5.15 4.98
N LEU A 45 2.14 4.87 5.55
CA LEU A 45 3.34 4.51 4.80
C LEU A 45 3.14 3.32 3.83
N PRO A 46 2.41 2.24 4.18
CA PRO A 46 2.14 1.14 3.26
C PRO A 46 1.48 1.56 1.95
N LEU A 47 0.70 2.65 1.98
CA LEU A 47 -0.01 3.17 0.81
C LEU A 47 0.96 3.58 -0.31
N ILE A 48 2.14 4.11 0.05
CA ILE A 48 3.20 4.48 -0.89
C ILE A 48 3.65 3.25 -1.67
N SER A 49 3.89 2.14 -0.97
CA SER A 49 4.33 0.88 -1.56
C SER A 49 3.26 0.27 -2.45
N ILE A 50 2.02 0.22 -1.98
CA ILE A 50 0.88 -0.32 -2.76
C ILE A 50 0.69 0.47 -4.04
N PHE A 51 0.74 1.80 -3.97
CA PHE A 51 0.67 2.67 -5.15
C PHE A 51 1.82 2.39 -6.12
N TYR A 52 3.06 2.43 -5.63
CA TYR A 52 4.25 2.26 -6.47
C TYR A 52 4.27 0.89 -7.17
N TRP A 53 4.07 -0.21 -6.43
CA TRP A 53 4.15 -1.55 -6.99
C TRP A 53 2.96 -1.89 -7.87
N SER A 54 1.77 -1.36 -7.59
CA SER A 54 0.60 -1.54 -8.47
C SER A 54 0.80 -0.87 -9.84
N ILE A 55 1.61 0.20 -9.93
CA ILE A 55 1.98 0.82 -11.21
C ILE A 55 3.07 0.03 -11.94
N HIS A 56 4.14 -0.37 -11.24
CA HIS A 56 5.35 -0.88 -11.93
C HIS A 56 5.37 -2.40 -12.09
N ARG A 57 4.76 -3.12 -11.14
CA ARG A 57 4.81 -4.59 -11.04
C ARG A 57 3.52 -5.13 -10.40
N PRO A 58 2.34 -4.92 -11.00
CA PRO A 58 1.05 -5.29 -10.40
C PRO A 58 0.95 -6.79 -10.05
N HIS A 59 1.65 -7.65 -10.79
CA HIS A 59 1.68 -9.09 -10.53
C HIS A 59 2.35 -9.47 -9.20
N LEU A 60 3.24 -8.63 -8.66
CA LEU A 60 3.95 -8.90 -7.40
C LEU A 60 3.17 -8.47 -6.15
N VAL A 61 2.11 -7.69 -6.32
CA VAL A 61 1.22 -7.23 -5.25
C VAL A 61 -0.22 -7.63 -5.57
N PRO A 62 -0.55 -8.93 -5.62
CA PRO A 62 -1.90 -9.37 -5.97
C PRO A 62 -2.92 -8.92 -4.90
N ALA A 63 -4.18 -8.75 -5.28
CA ALA A 63 -5.24 -8.27 -4.39
C ALA A 63 -5.35 -9.05 -3.06
N PRO A 64 -5.22 -10.39 -3.01
CA PRO A 64 -5.20 -11.12 -1.73
C PRO A 64 -4.05 -10.69 -0.81
N ALA A 65 -2.86 -10.40 -1.36
CA ALA A 65 -1.74 -9.92 -0.55
C ALA A 65 -2.00 -8.52 0.01
N VAL A 66 -2.56 -7.62 -0.80
CA VAL A 66 -2.95 -6.26 -0.38
C VAL A 66 -4.03 -6.29 0.70
N PHE A 67 -5.01 -7.20 0.57
CA PHE A 67 -6.03 -7.43 1.59
C PHE A 67 -5.43 -7.89 2.92
N LEU A 68 -4.55 -8.90 2.89
CA LEU A 68 -3.87 -9.40 4.10
C LEU A 68 -2.98 -8.35 4.76
N ILE A 69 -2.26 -7.54 3.95
CA ILE A 69 -1.47 -6.40 4.44
C ILE A 69 -2.37 -5.39 5.15
N GLY A 70 -3.55 -5.10 4.60
CA GLY A 70 -4.52 -4.19 5.22
C GLY A 70 -5.06 -4.72 6.55
N LEU A 71 -5.42 -6.00 6.60
CA LEU A 71 -5.85 -6.62 7.87
C LEU A 71 -4.73 -6.60 8.93
N PHE A 72 -3.48 -6.82 8.51
CA PHE A 72 -2.34 -6.74 9.41
C PHE A 72 -2.13 -5.32 9.93
N GLN A 73 -2.28 -4.31 9.06
CA GLN A 73 -2.27 -2.90 9.46
C GLN A 73 -3.40 -2.60 10.46
N ASP A 74 -4.64 -3.02 10.20
CA ASP A 74 -5.78 -2.81 11.10
C ASP A 74 -5.51 -3.39 12.50
N GLY A 75 -4.97 -4.63 12.55
CA GLY A 75 -4.60 -5.28 13.81
C GLY A 75 -3.50 -4.57 14.59
N LEU A 76 -2.54 -3.93 13.91
CA LEU A 76 -1.46 -3.19 14.56
C LEU A 76 -1.86 -1.78 15.00
N THR A 77 -2.74 -1.10 14.25
CA THR A 77 -3.20 0.24 14.60
C THR A 77 -4.37 0.25 15.57
N GLY A 78 -5.03 -0.90 15.77
CA GLY A 78 -6.28 -1.00 16.52
C GLY A 78 -7.48 -0.40 15.78
N ALA A 79 -7.36 -0.22 14.46
CA ALA A 79 -8.47 0.22 13.62
C ALA A 79 -9.52 -0.90 13.48
N PRO A 80 -10.78 -0.57 13.11
CA PRO A 80 -11.77 -1.58 12.77
C PRO A 80 -11.24 -2.53 11.70
N MET A 81 -11.31 -3.84 11.97
CA MET A 81 -10.80 -4.87 11.06
C MET A 81 -11.46 -4.74 9.69
N GLY A 82 -10.63 -4.59 8.64
CA GLY A 82 -11.06 -4.43 7.26
C GLY A 82 -11.03 -2.98 6.75
N LEU A 83 -10.80 -1.99 7.61
CA LEU A 83 -10.72 -0.58 7.20
C LEU A 83 -9.56 -0.34 6.22
N HIS A 84 -8.33 -0.62 6.64
CA HIS A 84 -7.16 -0.45 5.79
C HIS A 84 -7.18 -1.46 4.63
N ALA A 85 -7.72 -2.66 4.84
CA ALA A 85 -7.90 -3.63 3.75
C ALA A 85 -8.75 -3.07 2.61
N LEU A 86 -9.89 -2.45 2.92
CA LEU A 86 -10.77 -1.85 1.92
C LEU A 86 -10.13 -0.64 1.24
N ILE A 87 -9.48 0.24 2.01
CA ILE A 87 -8.79 1.43 1.47
C ILE A 87 -7.65 1.00 0.51
N PHE A 88 -6.83 0.04 0.92
CA PHE A 88 -5.70 -0.44 0.13
C PHE A 88 -6.15 -1.12 -1.17
N LEU A 89 -7.21 -1.93 -1.11
CA LEU A 89 -7.80 -2.53 -2.30
C LEU A 89 -8.44 -1.49 -3.23
N ALA A 90 -9.13 -0.48 -2.68
CA ALA A 90 -9.70 0.60 -3.47
C ALA A 90 -8.61 1.39 -4.21
N VAL A 91 -7.53 1.75 -3.50
CA VAL A 91 -6.38 2.42 -4.10
C VAL A 91 -5.73 1.56 -5.17
N GLN A 92 -5.49 0.28 -4.88
CA GLN A 92 -4.96 -0.64 -5.87
C GLN A 92 -5.87 -0.72 -7.10
N GLY A 93 -7.19 -0.84 -6.93
CA GLY A 93 -8.16 -0.89 -8.02
C GLY A 93 -8.12 0.35 -8.90
N VAL A 94 -8.08 1.54 -8.30
CA VAL A 94 -7.96 2.81 -9.02
C VAL A 94 -6.64 2.88 -9.81
N VAL A 95 -5.54 2.47 -9.19
CA VAL A 95 -4.22 2.47 -9.82
C VAL A 95 -4.16 1.48 -10.99
N LEU A 96 -4.72 0.27 -10.84
CA LEU A 96 -4.78 -0.73 -11.90
C LEU A 96 -5.66 -0.27 -13.06
N PHE A 97 -6.80 0.37 -12.77
CA PHE A 97 -7.67 0.95 -13.79
C PHE A 97 -6.95 2.06 -14.59
N GLN A 98 -6.12 2.85 -13.92
CA GLN A 98 -5.33 3.93 -14.51
C GLN A 98 -3.93 3.50 -14.97
N HIS A 99 -3.58 2.21 -14.89
CA HIS A 99 -2.19 1.73 -15.08
C HIS A 99 -1.60 2.16 -16.42
N LYS A 100 -2.38 2.08 -17.51
CA LYS A 100 -1.95 2.51 -18.85
C LYS A 100 -1.63 4.01 -18.92
N PHE A 101 -2.28 4.84 -18.12
CA PHE A 101 -2.02 6.28 -18.06
C PHE A 101 -0.67 6.58 -17.41
N PHE A 102 -0.29 5.84 -16.37
CA PHE A 102 0.97 6.05 -15.64
C PHE A 102 2.21 5.56 -16.40
N MET A 103 2.06 4.60 -17.31
CA MET A 103 3.18 4.07 -18.10
C MET A 103 3.88 5.17 -18.92
N GLY A 104 5.19 5.36 -18.67
CA GLY A 104 6.02 6.31 -19.41
C GLY A 104 5.83 7.77 -19.02
N LYS A 105 5.13 8.08 -17.93
CA LYS A 105 4.96 9.45 -17.43
C LYS A 105 6.15 9.90 -16.57
N SER A 106 6.31 11.22 -16.46
CA SER A 106 7.35 11.82 -15.64
C SER A 106 7.12 11.58 -14.15
N PHE A 107 8.17 11.78 -13.36
CA PHE A 107 8.10 11.72 -11.89
C PHE A 107 7.00 12.63 -11.31
N PHE A 108 6.87 13.85 -11.81
CA PHE A 108 5.86 14.80 -11.33
C PHE A 108 4.43 14.29 -11.50
N VAL A 109 4.14 13.60 -12.60
CA VAL A 109 2.81 13.01 -12.83
C VAL A 109 2.53 11.88 -11.82
N HIS A 110 3.52 11.04 -11.55
CA HIS A 110 3.38 10.00 -10.51
C HIS A 110 3.15 10.60 -9.14
N TRP A 111 3.86 11.69 -8.81
CA TRP A 111 3.73 12.35 -7.53
C TRP A 111 2.37 13.04 -7.35
N LEU A 112 1.88 13.74 -8.38
CA LEU A 112 0.53 14.30 -8.39
C LEU A 112 -0.54 13.21 -8.31
N GLY A 113 -0.36 12.11 -9.06
CA GLY A 113 -1.25 10.96 -8.99
C GLY A 113 -1.30 10.34 -7.60
N PHE A 114 -0.15 10.19 -6.96
CA PHE A 114 -0.07 9.73 -5.57
C PHE A 114 -0.76 10.71 -4.62
N GLY A 115 -0.54 12.03 -4.77
CA GLY A 115 -1.21 13.05 -3.95
C GLY A 115 -2.73 12.97 -4.03
N LEU A 116 -3.28 12.82 -5.25
CA LEU A 116 -4.72 12.68 -5.47
C LEU A 116 -5.28 11.38 -4.87
N VAL A 117 -4.60 10.26 -5.11
CA VAL A 117 -5.00 8.94 -4.59
C VAL A 117 -4.90 8.91 -3.06
N GLY A 118 -3.84 9.51 -2.49
CA GLY A 118 -3.65 9.64 -1.05
C GLY A 118 -4.72 10.51 -0.39
N ALA A 119 -5.07 11.64 -1.00
CA ALA A 119 -6.18 12.48 -0.53
C ALA A 119 -7.52 11.71 -0.57
N GLY A 120 -7.78 10.96 -1.64
CA GLY A 120 -8.96 10.10 -1.75
C GLY A 120 -8.98 9.00 -0.69
N ALA A 121 -7.85 8.36 -0.41
CA ALA A 121 -7.71 7.34 0.63
C ALA A 121 -7.97 7.93 2.03
N ALA A 122 -7.47 9.13 2.32
CA ALA A 122 -7.72 9.82 3.59
C ALA A 122 -9.20 10.19 3.74
N ALA A 123 -9.84 10.71 2.69
CA ALA A 123 -11.27 11.02 2.70
C ALA A 123 -12.13 9.77 2.88
N LEU A 124 -11.78 8.67 2.21
CA LEU A 124 -12.44 7.37 2.36
C LEU A 124 -12.28 6.83 3.78
N SER A 125 -11.06 6.88 4.33
CA SER A 125 -10.79 6.48 5.72
C SER A 125 -11.65 7.26 6.71
N TRP A 126 -11.74 8.58 6.53
CA TRP A 126 -12.57 9.44 7.37
C TRP A 126 -14.05 9.05 7.27
N ALA A 127 -14.58 8.89 6.05
CA ALA A 127 -15.97 8.51 5.84
C ALA A 127 -16.33 7.15 6.46
N LEU A 128 -15.46 6.14 6.30
CA LEU A 128 -15.64 4.81 6.88
C LEU A 128 -15.60 4.84 8.40
N LEU A 129 -14.64 5.58 8.99
CA LEU A 129 -14.56 5.74 10.43
C LEU A 129 -15.77 6.48 10.98
N SER A 130 -16.22 7.55 10.32
CA SER A 130 -17.44 8.26 10.70
C SER A 130 -18.64 7.32 10.67
N ALA A 131 -18.84 6.56 9.59
CA ALA A 131 -19.94 5.60 9.49
C ALA A 131 -19.88 4.47 10.54
N PHE A 132 -18.68 4.06 10.97
CA PHE A 132 -18.50 3.04 12.01
C PHE A 132 -18.83 3.54 13.42
N HIS A 133 -18.68 4.84 13.68
CA HIS A 133 -18.92 5.46 15.00
C HIS A 133 -20.27 6.18 15.10
N VAL A 134 -21.14 6.07 14.07
CA VAL A 134 -22.54 6.52 14.08
C VAL A 134 -23.41 5.47 14.75
#